data_AF-A0A142XPC7-F1
#
_entry.id   AF-A0A142XPC7-F1
#
_cell.length_a   1.000
_cell.length_b   1.000
_cell.length_c   1.000
_cell.angle_alpha   90.00
_cell.angle_beta   90.00
_cell.angle_gamma   90.00
#
_symmetry.space_group_name_H-M   'P 1'
#
loop_
_entity.id
_entity.type
_entity.pdbx_description
1 polymer ?
#
loop_
_entity_poly.entity_id
_entity_poly.type
_entity_poly.pdbx_seq_one_letter_code
_entity_poly.pdbx_strand_id
1 'polypeptide(L)'
;MPHKQLQLLAKPRDYQDTFLCDVLQTLDDAAPGDSFLYASPTGTGKSFMELLLMPWLPDALLITPRLEIVAGMLQKGGVDTSKWSDERLAKEALEYRITTPIRARNMLAKGELPWRPDAVIWDEAHHRSADSYEDIRAYLGGAVEIGLTASPFRGTPLGTEQFLESWKSLTWVMTYPQAAVDGYIAVPRCETWALSDDDEVEVTNGEITVRGAEEIVRPRLADVVERCNTFRRFIGSPDENGNLEDRTTCWDRPTIFAVPSTDIARELAAMLEAAGLPARAVTQDTPRAERNTIFAACERGSVAIVQIDVVSEGVDLKLRRLIDLRPTLSPVKWLQQVGRITRPGEAAPEYICCNRNLERHCYLYDGLIPPAAVAASQAAFGNPSRRAGVRVVGAENLGRFSAAELPFADGTVGVMYNLTAVEGFQKKEYAILMHPCSSQPLYAARENERSTEGQTVSWGRWRAVDKLPDLRGFASASAKSLSDKQRQWWQRAAQSKGLSATADVNRKNFVALPILTDLGLKLGV
;
A
#
# COMPACT_ATOMS: atom_id res chain seq x y z
N MET A 1 13.69 35.22 15.83
CA MET A 1 13.00 35.99 14.78
C MET A 1 11.75 35.20 14.40
N PRO A 2 10.63 35.84 14.02
CA PRO A 2 9.48 35.08 13.56
C PRO A 2 9.86 34.26 12.32
N HIS A 3 9.54 32.96 12.34
CA HIS A 3 9.76 32.06 11.21
C HIS A 3 8.99 32.54 9.97
N LYS A 4 9.48 32.23 8.76
CA LYS A 4 8.70 32.50 7.55
C LYS A 4 7.43 31.64 7.58
N GLN A 5 6.30 32.25 7.23
CA GLN A 5 5.05 31.51 7.03
C GLN A 5 4.78 31.35 5.53
N LEU A 6 4.36 30.14 5.14
CA LEU A 6 3.90 29.89 3.78
C LEU A 6 2.47 30.39 3.64
N GLN A 7 2.24 31.27 2.68
CA GLN A 7 0.89 31.62 2.25
C GLN A 7 0.44 30.60 1.21
N LEU A 8 -0.41 29.65 1.61
CA LEU A 8 -0.92 28.62 0.72
C LEU A 8 -1.72 29.24 -0.43
N LEU A 9 -1.41 28.84 -1.66
CA LEU A 9 -2.04 29.35 -2.87
C LEU A 9 -3.47 28.81 -3.09
N ALA A 10 -3.75 27.63 -2.55
CA ALA A 10 -5.05 26.97 -2.66
C ALA A 10 -5.84 27.11 -1.35
N LYS A 11 -7.17 27.10 -1.47
CA LYS A 11 -8.07 26.99 -0.30
C LYS A 11 -8.16 25.52 0.17
N PRO A 12 -8.29 25.29 1.48
CA PRO A 12 -8.59 23.96 2.00
C PRO A 12 -9.93 23.45 1.48
N ARG A 13 -10.01 22.13 1.37
CA ARG A 13 -11.28 21.40 1.15
C ARG A 13 -11.94 21.13 2.50
N ASP A 14 -13.24 20.88 2.50
CA ASP A 14 -14.04 20.68 3.72
C ASP A 14 -13.43 19.63 4.68
N TYR A 15 -12.98 18.47 4.20
CA TYR A 15 -12.34 17.46 5.06
C TYR A 15 -10.97 17.89 5.61
N GLN A 16 -10.27 18.79 4.92
CA GLN A 16 -8.98 19.33 5.38
C GLN A 16 -9.21 20.38 6.47
N ASP A 17 -10.30 21.14 6.39
CA ASP A 17 -10.75 22.02 7.48
C ASP A 17 -11.23 21.21 8.68
N THR A 18 -12.02 20.15 8.47
CA THR A 18 -12.41 19.22 9.54
C THR A 18 -11.19 18.60 10.21
N PHE A 19 -10.18 18.18 9.44
CA PHE A 19 -8.91 17.71 9.97
C PHE A 19 -8.21 18.77 10.83
N LEU A 20 -8.10 20.01 10.35
CA LEU A 20 -7.48 21.10 11.10
C LEU A 20 -8.19 21.31 12.44
N CYS A 21 -9.52 21.39 12.43
CA CYS A 21 -10.32 21.54 13.65
C CYS A 21 -10.13 20.38 14.62
N ASP A 22 -10.14 19.14 14.13
CA ASP A 22 -9.95 17.94 14.96
C ASP A 22 -8.56 17.92 15.62
N VAL A 23 -7.51 18.26 14.88
CA VAL A 23 -6.15 18.34 15.43
C VAL A 23 -6.08 19.41 16.52
N LEU A 24 -6.56 20.63 16.25
CA LEU A 24 -6.52 21.71 17.24
C LEU A 24 -7.28 21.36 18.51
N GLN A 25 -8.47 20.76 18.39
CA GLN A 25 -9.25 20.30 19.54
C GLN A 25 -8.55 19.17 20.30
N THR A 26 -7.91 18.23 19.59
CA THR A 26 -7.14 17.15 20.20
C THR A 26 -5.93 17.68 20.98
N LEU A 27 -5.30 18.74 20.48
CA LEU A 27 -4.15 19.38 21.12
C LEU A 27 -4.52 20.17 22.37
N ASP A 28 -5.74 20.71 22.47
CA ASP A 28 -6.20 21.42 23.67
C ASP A 28 -6.19 20.52 24.92
N ASP A 29 -6.44 19.21 24.74
CA ASP A 29 -6.45 18.20 25.81
C ASP A 29 -5.16 17.35 25.85
N ALA A 30 -4.17 17.65 25.01
CA ALA A 30 -2.95 16.85 24.90
C ALA A 30 -1.98 17.09 26.06
N ALA A 31 -1.45 16.00 26.61
CA ALA A 31 -0.34 16.04 27.55
C ALA A 31 1.01 16.10 26.80
N PRO A 32 2.07 16.66 27.41
CA PRO A 32 3.41 16.62 26.83
C PRO A 32 3.84 15.20 26.46
N GLY A 33 4.28 15.02 25.21
CA GLY A 33 4.73 13.74 24.67
C GLY A 33 3.62 12.83 24.12
N ASP A 34 2.36 13.26 24.14
CA ASP A 34 1.27 12.60 23.42
C ASP A 34 1.56 12.53 21.92
N SER A 35 1.04 11.48 21.26
CA SER A 35 1.26 11.23 19.85
C SER A 35 -0.03 10.81 19.15
N PHE A 36 -0.42 11.53 18.10
CA PHE A 36 -1.67 11.30 17.36
C PHE A 36 -1.38 10.98 15.90
N LEU A 37 -1.96 9.90 15.37
CA LEU A 37 -1.77 9.48 13.98
C LEU A 37 -3.02 9.76 13.15
N TYR A 38 -2.84 10.37 12.00
CA TYR A 38 -3.87 10.67 11.02
C TYR A 38 -3.60 9.92 9.72
N ALA A 39 -4.60 9.20 9.22
CA ALA A 39 -4.50 8.46 7.97
C ALA A 39 -5.37 9.09 6.87
N SER A 40 -4.80 9.23 5.67
CA SER A 40 -5.53 9.71 4.49
C SER A 40 -4.89 9.25 3.17
N PRO A 41 -5.66 8.74 2.20
CA PRO A 41 -5.16 8.20 0.93
C PRO A 41 -4.17 9.11 0.20
N THR A 42 -3.24 8.52 -0.54
CA THR A 42 -2.38 9.28 -1.47
C THR A 42 -3.24 10.06 -2.46
N GLY A 43 -2.91 11.34 -2.70
CA GLY A 43 -3.70 12.23 -3.56
C GLY A 43 -4.69 13.15 -2.82
N THR A 44 -4.99 12.90 -1.55
CA THR A 44 -5.88 13.75 -0.71
C THR A 44 -5.21 15.01 -0.15
N GLY A 45 -3.93 15.24 -0.45
CA GLY A 45 -3.21 16.44 -0.02
C GLY A 45 -2.75 16.44 1.44
N LYS A 46 -2.22 15.33 1.96
CA LYS A 46 -1.60 15.25 3.30
C LYS A 46 -0.58 16.37 3.57
N SER A 47 0.36 16.58 2.66
CA SER A 47 1.30 17.69 2.80
C SER A 47 0.73 19.07 2.51
N PHE A 48 -0.58 19.20 2.21
CA PHE A 48 -1.30 20.47 2.31
C PHE A 48 -1.89 20.60 3.73
N MET A 49 -2.48 19.53 4.26
CA MET A 49 -2.95 19.44 5.65
C MET A 49 -1.85 19.74 6.68
N GLU A 50 -0.64 19.18 6.51
CA GLU A 50 0.53 19.50 7.35
C GLU A 50 0.86 20.99 7.35
N LEU A 51 0.79 21.63 6.17
CA LEU A 51 1.06 23.06 6.04
C LEU A 51 -0.06 23.93 6.61
N LEU A 52 -1.31 23.46 6.60
CA LEU A 52 -2.43 24.14 7.26
C LEU A 52 -2.25 24.25 8.78
N LEU A 53 -1.55 23.30 9.40
CA LEU A 53 -1.26 23.31 10.83
C LEU A 53 -0.18 24.33 11.22
N MET A 54 0.77 24.58 10.33
CA MET A 54 1.97 25.38 10.65
C MET A 54 1.69 26.79 11.20
N PRO A 55 0.67 27.55 10.75
CA PRO A 55 0.33 28.85 11.33
C PRO A 55 -0.22 28.77 12.76
N TRP A 56 -0.84 27.64 13.14
CA TRP A 56 -1.45 27.43 14.45
C TRP A 56 -0.47 26.86 15.48
N LEU A 57 0.61 26.24 15.01
CA LEU A 57 1.66 25.65 15.83
C LEU A 57 2.97 26.41 15.57
N PRO A 58 3.21 27.58 16.19
CA PRO A 58 4.28 28.51 15.80
C PRO A 58 5.70 27.97 16.02
N ASP A 59 5.89 27.04 16.95
CA ASP A 59 7.18 26.41 17.24
C ASP A 59 7.29 24.97 16.67
N ALA A 60 6.26 24.47 15.98
CA ALA A 60 6.29 23.12 15.42
C ALA A 60 7.40 22.93 14.37
N LEU A 61 7.99 21.74 14.36
CA LEU A 61 8.92 21.28 13.33
C LEU A 61 8.22 20.25 12.43
N LEU A 62 8.14 20.53 11.12
CA LEU A 62 7.64 19.60 10.12
C LEU A 62 8.80 18.78 9.55
N ILE A 63 8.70 17.45 9.66
CA ILE A 63 9.72 16.52 9.21
C ILE A 63 9.16 15.65 8.09
N THR A 64 9.83 15.70 6.93
CA THR A 64 9.43 14.95 5.72
C THR A 64 10.54 14.01 5.26
N PRO A 65 10.24 12.83 4.71
CA PRO A 65 11.27 11.83 4.43
C PRO A 65 12.29 12.26 3.36
N ARG A 66 11.89 13.12 2.40
CA ARG A 66 12.74 13.51 1.26
C ARG A 66 12.66 15.01 0.94
N LEU A 67 13.73 15.54 0.34
CA LEU A 67 13.79 16.94 -0.08
C LEU A 67 12.83 17.26 -1.24
N GLU A 68 12.50 16.29 -2.08
CA GLU A 68 11.52 16.46 -3.16
C GLU A 68 10.13 16.82 -2.61
N ILE A 69 9.76 16.28 -1.45
CA ILE A 69 8.52 16.63 -0.75
C ILE A 69 8.58 18.06 -0.26
N VAL A 70 9.69 18.43 0.39
CA VAL A 70 9.94 19.80 0.85
C VAL A 70 9.79 20.79 -0.29
N ALA A 71 10.38 20.48 -1.46
CA ALA A 71 10.22 21.30 -2.65
C ALA A 71 8.75 21.47 -3.07
N GLY A 72 7.98 20.38 -3.09
CA GLY A 72 6.55 20.41 -3.40
C GLY A 72 5.73 21.21 -2.37
N MET A 73 6.09 21.13 -1.08
CA MET A 73 5.47 21.93 -0.03
C MET A 73 5.72 23.43 -0.22
N LEU A 74 6.97 23.83 -0.49
CA LEU A 74 7.32 25.23 -0.74
C LEU A 74 6.61 25.78 -2.00
N GLN A 75 6.46 24.96 -3.04
CA GLN A 75 5.71 25.32 -4.26
C GLN A 75 4.22 25.58 -3.99
N LYS A 76 3.58 24.86 -3.04
CA LYS A 76 2.19 25.15 -2.63
C LYS A 76 2.03 26.54 -2.00
N GLY A 77 3.12 27.12 -1.48
CA GLY A 77 3.20 28.50 -1.01
C GLY A 77 3.77 29.49 -2.03
N GLY A 78 3.91 29.10 -3.31
CA GLY A 78 4.37 29.98 -4.38
C GLY A 78 5.89 30.15 -4.50
N VAL A 79 6.69 29.33 -3.79
CA VAL A 79 8.15 29.38 -3.88
C VAL A 79 8.64 28.50 -5.03
N ASP A 80 9.27 29.10 -6.04
CA ASP A 80 9.90 28.36 -7.13
C ASP A 80 11.24 27.75 -6.69
N THR A 81 11.24 26.43 -6.51
CA THR A 81 12.42 25.65 -6.10
C THR A 81 13.07 24.88 -7.25
N SER A 82 12.61 25.06 -8.49
CA SER A 82 12.98 24.22 -9.66
C SER A 82 14.48 24.23 -9.97
N LYS A 83 15.16 25.35 -9.71
CA LYS A 83 16.59 25.57 -9.96
C LYS A 83 17.46 25.48 -8.72
N TRP A 84 16.90 25.09 -7.57
CA TRP A 84 17.65 25.05 -6.32
C TRP A 84 18.43 23.74 -6.20
N SER A 85 19.68 23.84 -5.73
CA SER A 85 20.44 22.68 -5.25
C SER A 85 19.80 22.13 -3.97
N ASP A 86 20.09 20.87 -3.65
CA ASP A 86 19.60 20.21 -2.44
C ASP A 86 20.06 20.93 -1.16
N GLU A 87 21.28 21.48 -1.16
CA GLU A 87 21.82 22.27 -0.05
C GLU A 87 21.04 23.57 0.16
N ARG A 88 20.80 24.33 -0.92
CA ARG A 88 19.99 25.55 -0.84
C ARG A 88 18.57 25.24 -0.38
N LEU A 89 17.97 24.19 -0.94
CA LEU A 89 16.62 23.78 -0.58
C LEU A 89 16.51 23.42 0.91
N ALA A 90 17.45 22.62 1.43
CA ALA A 90 17.46 22.26 2.84
C ALA A 90 17.61 23.50 3.75
N LYS A 91 18.47 24.45 3.37
CA LYS A 91 18.68 25.69 4.12
C LYS A 91 17.44 26.56 4.14
N GLU A 92 16.86 26.85 2.98
CA GLU A 92 15.69 27.72 2.86
C GLU A 92 14.43 27.08 3.46
N ALA A 93 14.30 25.75 3.40
CA ALA A 93 13.17 25.05 4.00
C ALA A 93 13.12 25.17 5.52
N LEU A 94 14.28 25.25 6.19
CA LEU A 94 14.35 25.41 7.64
C LEU A 94 13.79 26.76 8.10
N GLU A 95 13.87 27.81 7.27
CA GLU A 95 13.21 29.11 7.54
C GLU A 95 11.68 28.98 7.64
N TYR A 96 11.11 27.97 6.98
CA TYR A 96 9.69 27.59 7.06
C TYR A 96 9.43 26.46 8.06
N ARG A 97 10.44 26.08 8.85
CA ARG A 97 10.40 24.99 9.86
C ARG A 97 10.15 23.60 9.25
N ILE A 98 10.64 23.38 8.03
CA ILE A 98 10.54 22.11 7.31
C ILE A 98 11.94 21.51 7.16
N THR A 99 12.11 20.24 7.51
CA THR A 99 13.40 19.54 7.38
C THR A 99 13.25 18.04 7.13
N THR A 100 14.37 17.31 7.05
CA THR A 100 14.40 15.85 6.88
C THR A 100 14.93 15.14 8.13
N PRO A 101 14.56 13.87 8.39
CA PRO A 101 14.88 13.19 9.66
C PRO A 101 16.36 13.22 10.04
N ILE A 102 17.26 12.90 9.10
CA ILE A 102 18.70 12.89 9.38
C ILE A 102 19.22 14.30 9.71
N ARG A 103 18.72 15.34 9.04
CA ARG A 103 19.12 16.72 9.31
C ARG A 103 18.59 17.19 10.67
N ALA A 104 17.32 16.92 10.99
CA ALA A 104 16.73 17.19 12.29
C ALA A 104 17.54 16.54 13.42
N ARG A 105 17.77 15.22 13.31
CA ARG A 105 18.55 14.44 14.28
C ARG A 105 19.94 15.03 14.50
N ASN A 106 20.65 15.37 13.42
CA ASN A 106 22.00 15.93 13.51
C ASN A 106 22.02 17.34 14.13
N MET A 107 21.06 18.20 13.79
CA MET A 107 20.96 19.53 14.40
C MET A 107 20.62 19.45 15.88
N LEU A 108 19.69 18.57 16.26
CA LEU A 108 19.30 18.35 17.65
C LEU A 108 20.45 17.79 18.50
N ALA A 109 21.15 16.77 17.99
CA ALA A 109 22.29 16.16 18.68
C ALA A 109 23.42 17.17 18.97
N LYS A 110 23.58 18.20 18.13
CA LYS A 110 24.59 19.26 18.29
C LYS A 110 24.08 20.50 19.01
N GLY A 111 22.77 20.58 19.31
CA GLY A 111 22.16 21.82 19.82
C GLY A 111 22.18 22.98 18.81
N GLU A 112 22.21 22.68 17.51
CA GLU A 112 22.26 23.67 16.41
C GLU A 112 20.87 24.07 15.90
N LEU A 113 19.79 23.43 16.38
CA LEU A 113 18.44 23.83 16.01
C LEU A 113 18.14 25.22 16.61
N PRO A 114 17.76 26.24 15.80
CA PRO A 114 17.68 27.63 16.29
C PRO A 114 16.59 27.90 17.33
N TRP A 115 15.66 26.97 17.50
CA TRP A 115 14.57 27.03 18.48
C TRP A 115 14.29 25.63 19.02
N ARG A 116 13.48 25.54 20.09
CA ARG A 116 13.02 24.27 20.65
C ARG A 116 11.58 24.01 20.24
N PRO A 117 11.30 23.02 19.37
CA PRO A 117 9.94 22.64 19.03
C PRO A 117 9.15 22.12 20.23
N ASP A 118 7.90 22.58 20.36
CA ASP A 118 6.88 22.07 21.28
C ASP A 118 5.97 21.01 20.63
N ALA A 119 5.97 20.95 19.30
CA ALA A 119 5.31 19.93 18.50
C ALA A 119 6.17 19.46 17.32
N VAL A 120 5.92 18.24 16.87
CA VAL A 120 6.53 17.66 15.67
C VAL A 120 5.43 17.14 14.75
N ILE A 121 5.47 17.56 13.49
CA ILE A 121 4.59 17.04 12.45
C ILE A 121 5.41 16.06 11.61
N TRP A 122 4.98 14.81 11.54
CA TRP A 122 5.63 13.74 10.80
C TRP A 122 4.87 13.44 9.51
N ASP A 123 5.45 13.81 8.36
CA ASP A 123 4.98 13.33 7.06
C ASP A 123 5.47 11.90 6.82
N GLU A 124 4.64 11.09 6.16
CA GLU A 124 4.81 9.65 5.98
C GLU A 124 5.23 8.97 7.30
N ALA A 125 4.43 9.22 8.34
CA ALA A 125 4.64 8.77 9.72
C ALA A 125 4.80 7.24 9.86
N HIS A 126 4.48 6.49 8.80
CA HIS A 126 4.80 5.07 8.70
C HIS A 126 6.33 4.77 8.55
N HIS A 127 7.19 5.78 8.55
CA HIS A 127 8.64 5.60 8.70
C HIS A 127 9.15 5.81 10.14
N ARG A 128 8.27 6.13 11.11
CA ARG A 128 8.61 6.51 12.49
C ARG A 128 9.41 5.47 13.29
N SER A 129 9.54 4.23 12.82
CA SER A 129 10.29 3.16 13.49
C SER A 129 11.78 3.10 13.11
N ALA A 130 12.31 4.08 12.36
CA ALA A 130 13.74 4.16 12.08
C ALA A 130 14.48 4.87 13.22
N ASP A 131 15.71 4.44 13.53
CA ASP A 131 16.54 4.95 14.66
C ASP A 131 16.58 6.49 14.75
N SER A 132 16.58 7.18 13.61
CA SER A 132 16.55 8.65 13.58
C SER A 132 15.34 9.28 14.27
N TYR A 133 14.17 8.63 14.21
CA TYR A 133 12.94 9.16 14.80
C TYR A 133 12.94 8.99 16.32
N GLU A 134 13.44 7.84 16.81
CA GLU A 134 13.61 7.61 18.24
C GLU A 134 14.59 8.60 18.86
N ASP A 135 15.73 8.85 18.19
CA ASP A 135 16.69 9.88 18.57
C ASP A 135 16.03 11.28 18.67
N ILE A 136 15.30 11.69 17.63
CA ILE A 136 14.62 13.00 17.60
C ILE A 136 13.64 13.14 18.76
N ARG A 137 12.85 12.08 19.03
CA ARG A 137 11.88 12.07 20.14
C ARG A 137 12.57 12.21 21.48
N ALA A 138 13.68 11.49 21.68
CA ALA A 138 14.49 11.58 22.88
C ALA A 138 15.05 13.00 23.09
N TYR A 139 15.54 13.66 22.02
CA TYR A 139 16.04 15.03 22.10
C TYR A 139 14.96 16.07 22.38
N LEU A 140 13.77 15.92 21.81
CA LEU A 140 12.71 16.93 21.92
C LEU A 140 11.93 16.83 23.23
N GLY A 141 11.91 15.66 23.88
CA GLY A 141 11.54 15.49 25.29
C GLY A 141 10.23 16.17 25.67
N GLY A 142 9.09 15.56 25.31
CA GLY A 142 7.76 16.03 25.67
C GLY A 142 7.06 16.88 24.60
N ALA A 143 7.64 17.03 23.42
CA ALA A 143 6.94 17.61 22.27
C ALA A 143 5.76 16.71 21.85
N VAL A 144 4.61 17.31 21.53
CA VAL A 144 3.46 16.57 21.01
C VAL A 144 3.72 16.15 19.56
N GLU A 145 3.32 14.95 19.18
CA GLU A 145 3.57 14.40 17.85
C GLU A 145 2.28 14.28 17.03
N ILE A 146 2.29 14.78 15.81
CA ILE A 146 1.18 14.67 14.85
C ILE A 146 1.71 13.94 13.62
N GLY A 147 1.29 12.70 13.41
CA GLY A 147 1.70 11.91 12.24
C GLY A 147 0.65 11.94 11.15
N LEU A 148 1.06 12.10 9.89
CA LEU A 148 0.21 11.85 8.73
C LEU A 148 0.76 10.69 7.89
N THR A 149 -0.11 9.80 7.42
CA THR A 149 0.30 8.68 6.55
C THR A 149 -0.78 8.29 5.54
N ALA A 150 -0.37 7.83 4.36
CA ALA A 150 -1.27 7.15 3.43
C ALA A 150 -1.59 5.71 3.85
N SER A 151 -0.67 5.12 4.61
CA SER A 151 -0.67 3.70 4.95
C SER A 151 -0.40 3.57 6.44
N PRO A 152 -1.44 3.43 7.29
CA PRO A 152 -1.25 3.11 8.69
C PRO A 152 -0.89 1.63 8.89
N PHE A 153 -0.15 1.05 7.95
CA PHE A 153 0.20 -0.36 7.87
C PHE A 153 1.72 -0.54 7.80
N ARG A 154 2.20 -1.75 8.02
CA ARG A 154 3.60 -2.16 7.85
C ARG A 154 3.71 -3.42 7.01
N GLY A 155 4.95 -3.75 6.63
CA GLY A 155 5.31 -4.98 5.91
C GLY A 155 4.79 -6.26 6.55
N THR A 156 4.57 -6.23 7.87
CA THR A 156 3.99 -7.33 8.61
C THR A 156 2.78 -6.90 9.44
N PRO A 157 1.84 -7.84 9.66
CA PRO A 157 0.90 -7.84 10.76
C PRO A 157 1.34 -7.25 12.09
N LEU A 158 2.38 -7.83 12.71
CA LEU A 158 2.89 -7.38 14.00
C LEU A 158 3.43 -5.97 13.91
N GLY A 159 4.22 -5.69 12.87
CA GLY A 159 4.77 -4.35 12.67
C GLY A 159 3.65 -3.32 12.55
N THR A 160 2.50 -3.69 12.00
CA THR A 160 1.33 -2.82 11.92
C THR A 160 0.73 -2.59 13.31
N GLU A 161 0.50 -3.66 14.07
CA GLU A 161 -0.03 -3.56 15.44
C GLU A 161 0.89 -2.73 16.35
N GLN A 162 2.17 -3.07 16.43
CA GLN A 162 3.17 -2.32 17.20
C GLN A 162 3.28 -0.86 16.76
N PHE A 163 3.20 -0.61 15.44
CA PHE A 163 3.18 0.75 14.94
C PHE A 163 1.96 1.50 15.44
N LEU A 164 0.77 0.93 15.35
CA LEU A 164 -0.47 1.57 15.81
C LEU A 164 -0.47 1.78 17.33
N GLU A 165 -0.01 0.80 18.12
CA GLU A 165 0.13 0.91 19.58
C GLU A 165 1.14 1.98 20.02
N SER A 166 2.10 2.35 19.15
CA SER A 166 3.04 3.45 19.42
C SER A 166 2.43 4.85 19.30
N TRP A 167 1.17 4.94 18.86
CA TRP A 167 0.39 6.18 18.81
C TRP A 167 -0.77 6.10 19.81
N LYS A 168 -1.08 7.23 20.44
CA LYS A 168 -2.21 7.34 21.37
C LYS A 168 -3.54 7.09 20.66
N SER A 169 -3.66 7.50 19.40
CA SER A 169 -4.82 7.23 18.56
C SER A 169 -4.45 7.18 17.08
N LEU A 170 -5.33 6.54 16.31
CA LEU A 170 -5.39 6.60 14.84
C LEU A 170 -6.75 7.19 14.44
N THR A 171 -6.74 8.29 13.70
CA THR A 171 -7.93 8.91 13.11
C THR A 171 -7.83 8.85 11.58
N TRP A 172 -8.81 8.22 10.93
CA TRP A 172 -8.93 8.31 9.47
C TRP A 172 -9.57 9.65 9.11
N VAL A 173 -8.79 10.55 8.52
CA VAL A 173 -9.31 11.81 7.96
C VAL A 173 -10.27 11.49 6.81
N MET A 174 -9.91 10.49 6.01
CA MET A 174 -10.70 9.99 4.90
C MET A 174 -10.28 8.56 4.59
N THR A 175 -11.23 7.66 4.37
CA THR A 175 -10.93 6.28 3.93
C THR A 175 -10.75 6.23 2.41
N TYR A 176 -10.15 5.16 1.88
CA TYR A 176 -10.05 4.95 0.43
C TYR A 176 -11.43 4.94 -0.24
N PRO A 177 -12.42 4.16 0.24
CA PRO A 177 -13.78 4.20 -0.30
C PRO A 177 -14.40 5.59 -0.31
N GLN A 178 -14.29 6.34 0.80
CA GLN A 178 -14.81 7.70 0.88
C GLN A 178 -14.15 8.63 -0.13
N ALA A 179 -12.80 8.57 -0.24
CA ALA A 179 -12.06 9.39 -1.18
C ALA A 179 -12.44 9.12 -2.65
N ALA A 180 -12.77 7.87 -2.98
CA ALA A 180 -13.21 7.50 -4.32
C ALA A 180 -14.63 7.99 -4.61
N VAL A 181 -15.56 7.80 -3.65
CA VAL A 181 -16.96 8.27 -3.77
C VAL A 181 -17.03 9.79 -3.91
N ASP A 182 -16.23 10.52 -3.14
CA ASP A 182 -16.18 11.98 -3.17
C ASP A 182 -15.37 12.54 -4.36
N GLY A 183 -14.79 11.67 -5.19
CA GLY A 183 -14.04 12.07 -6.38
C GLY A 183 -12.66 12.69 -6.10
N TYR A 184 -12.11 12.51 -4.90
CA TYR A 184 -10.75 12.94 -4.56
C TYR A 184 -9.67 12.00 -5.07
N ILE A 185 -10.01 10.73 -5.33
CA ILE A 185 -9.18 9.76 -6.03
C ILE A 185 -9.99 9.06 -7.12
N ALA A 186 -9.31 8.60 -8.17
CA ALA A 186 -9.83 7.72 -9.20
C ALA A 186 -9.32 6.30 -8.98
N VAL A 187 -10.23 5.32 -8.97
CA VAL A 187 -9.90 3.90 -8.84
C VAL A 187 -9.24 3.42 -10.14
N PRO A 188 -8.06 2.78 -10.09
CA PRO A 188 -7.39 2.32 -11.28
C PRO A 188 -8.08 1.09 -11.87
N ARG A 189 -8.17 1.03 -13.20
CA ARG A 189 -8.42 -0.24 -13.90
C ARG A 189 -7.18 -1.12 -13.73
N CYS A 190 -7.38 -2.32 -13.23
CA CYS A 190 -6.30 -3.26 -12.96
C CYS A 190 -6.28 -4.36 -14.04
N GLU A 191 -5.11 -4.59 -14.63
CA GLU A 191 -4.84 -5.66 -15.60
C GLU A 191 -3.62 -6.46 -15.14
N THR A 192 -3.60 -7.77 -15.45
CA THR A 192 -2.46 -8.64 -15.12
C THR A 192 -1.77 -9.14 -16.38
N TRP A 193 -0.48 -8.87 -16.48
CA TRP A 193 0.42 -9.52 -17.42
C TRP A 193 1.23 -10.56 -16.65
N ALA A 194 0.76 -11.80 -16.59
CA ALA A 194 1.42 -12.86 -15.82
C ALA A 194 2.80 -13.26 -16.40
N LEU A 195 3.81 -12.43 -16.16
CA LEU A 195 5.15 -12.54 -16.71
C LEU A 195 6.15 -13.05 -15.67
N SER A 196 6.05 -12.52 -14.45
CA SER A 196 7.02 -12.77 -13.38
C SER A 196 6.30 -13.34 -12.16
N ASP A 197 6.28 -14.68 -12.06
CA ASP A 197 5.79 -15.37 -10.86
C ASP A 197 6.84 -15.30 -9.75
N ASP A 198 6.56 -14.51 -8.72
CA ASP A 198 7.52 -14.21 -7.67
C ASP A 198 7.31 -14.99 -6.36
N ASP A 199 6.38 -15.97 -6.35
CA ASP A 199 6.05 -16.76 -5.14
C ASP A 199 7.20 -17.66 -4.66
N GLU A 200 8.11 -18.06 -5.56
CA GLU A 200 9.27 -18.91 -5.26
C GLU A 200 10.58 -18.11 -5.10
N VAL A 201 10.54 -16.78 -5.27
CA VAL A 201 11.74 -15.96 -5.21
C VAL A 201 12.24 -15.83 -3.77
N GLU A 202 13.55 -15.91 -3.58
CA GLU A 202 14.19 -15.76 -2.27
C GLU A 202 13.78 -14.45 -1.56
N VAL A 203 13.54 -14.55 -0.25
CA VAL A 203 13.16 -13.45 0.64
C VAL A 203 14.22 -13.30 1.72
N THR A 204 14.73 -12.09 1.90
CA THR A 204 15.66 -11.73 2.98
C THR A 204 15.08 -10.55 3.75
N ASN A 205 15.07 -10.61 5.08
CA ASN A 205 14.50 -9.57 5.95
C ASN A 205 13.05 -9.18 5.58
N GLY A 206 12.25 -10.15 5.12
CA GLY A 206 10.86 -9.93 4.72
C GLY A 206 10.66 -9.23 3.37
N GLU A 207 11.73 -8.99 2.60
CA GLU A 207 11.66 -8.43 1.26
C GLU A 207 12.23 -9.40 0.21
N ILE A 208 11.69 -9.32 -1.02
CA ILE A 208 12.22 -10.06 -2.16
C ILE A 208 13.61 -9.50 -2.50
N THR A 209 14.59 -10.38 -2.69
CA THR A 209 15.95 -9.94 -3.02
C THR A 209 15.98 -9.29 -4.40
N VAL A 210 16.79 -8.23 -4.56
CA VAL A 210 16.97 -7.55 -5.85
C VAL A 210 17.41 -8.54 -6.93
N ARG A 211 18.40 -9.38 -6.59
CA ARG A 211 18.90 -10.43 -7.48
C ARG A 211 17.79 -11.39 -7.92
N GLY A 212 17.01 -11.92 -6.97
CA GLY A 212 15.93 -12.85 -7.30
C GLY A 212 14.84 -12.21 -8.15
N ALA A 213 14.53 -10.93 -7.90
CA ALA A 213 13.60 -10.17 -8.74
C ALA A 213 14.17 -9.95 -10.17
N GLU A 214 15.45 -9.62 -10.31
CA GLU A 214 16.08 -9.49 -11.62
C GLU A 214 16.04 -10.79 -12.43
N GLU A 215 16.34 -11.94 -11.80
CA GLU A 215 16.36 -13.26 -12.45
C GLU A 215 15.02 -13.61 -13.09
N ILE A 216 13.89 -13.20 -12.49
CA ILE A 216 12.54 -13.47 -13.03
C ILE A 216 11.98 -12.35 -13.95
N VAL A 217 12.51 -11.12 -13.85
CA VAL A 217 12.02 -9.98 -14.64
C VAL A 217 12.80 -9.83 -15.94
N ARG A 218 14.13 -9.98 -15.90
CA ARG A 218 15.02 -9.74 -17.04
C ARG A 218 14.64 -10.55 -18.29
N PRO A 219 14.30 -11.85 -18.21
CA PRO A 219 13.90 -12.62 -19.38
C PRO A 219 12.59 -12.15 -20.03
N ARG A 220 11.80 -11.33 -19.33
CA ARG A 220 10.46 -10.89 -19.75
C ARG A 220 10.42 -9.49 -20.34
N LEU A 221 11.54 -8.77 -20.38
CA LEU A 221 11.57 -7.40 -20.87
C LEU A 221 11.12 -7.29 -22.33
N ALA A 222 11.44 -8.28 -23.18
CA ALA A 222 10.98 -8.31 -24.56
C ALA A 222 9.44 -8.42 -24.66
N ASP A 223 8.83 -9.31 -23.87
CA ASP A 223 7.37 -9.46 -23.80
C ASP A 223 6.68 -8.16 -23.35
N VAL A 224 7.30 -7.44 -22.40
CA VAL A 224 6.81 -6.14 -21.91
C VAL A 224 6.82 -5.10 -23.04
N VAL A 225 7.94 -5.00 -23.76
CA VAL A 225 8.10 -4.06 -24.88
C VAL A 225 7.08 -4.37 -25.99
N GLU A 226 6.90 -5.65 -26.33
CA GLU A 226 5.92 -6.08 -27.34
C GLU A 226 4.51 -5.62 -26.96
N ARG A 227 4.08 -5.88 -25.72
CA ARG A 227 2.75 -5.47 -25.24
C ARG A 227 2.58 -3.95 -25.21
N CYS A 228 3.64 -3.21 -24.88
CA CYS A 228 3.62 -1.74 -24.86
C CYS A 228 3.36 -1.11 -26.24
N ASN A 229 3.53 -1.83 -27.35
CA ASN A 229 3.17 -1.33 -28.67
C ASN A 229 1.68 -0.95 -28.78
N THR A 230 0.82 -1.58 -27.99
CA THR A 230 -0.62 -1.23 -27.92
C THR A 230 -0.88 0.16 -27.35
N PHE A 231 0.09 0.75 -26.65
CA PHE A 231 0.02 2.09 -26.06
C PHE A 231 0.66 3.17 -26.93
N ARG A 232 1.17 2.78 -28.12
CA ARG A 232 1.78 3.70 -29.07
C ARG A 232 0.72 4.61 -29.69
N ARG A 233 0.98 5.91 -29.67
CA ARG A 233 0.27 6.91 -30.46
C ARG A 233 1.25 7.59 -31.41
N PHE A 234 0.73 8.07 -32.53
CA PHE A 234 1.50 8.85 -33.49
C PHE A 234 1.01 10.31 -33.50
N ILE A 235 1.95 11.24 -33.52
CA ILE A 235 1.71 12.68 -33.69
C ILE A 235 2.13 13.08 -35.10
N GLY A 236 1.23 13.75 -35.84
CA GLY A 236 1.39 14.15 -37.24
C GLY A 236 0.31 13.54 -38.16
N SER A 237 0.10 14.15 -39.32
CA SER A 237 -0.75 13.58 -40.39
C SER A 237 -0.02 12.44 -41.09
N PRO A 238 -0.73 11.47 -41.70
CA PRO A 238 -0.07 10.51 -42.59
C PRO A 238 0.43 11.29 -43.81
N ASP A 239 1.45 10.76 -44.47
CA ASP A 239 1.78 11.27 -45.80
C ASP A 239 0.62 11.02 -46.78
N GLU A 240 0.74 11.56 -48.00
CA GLU A 240 -0.26 11.40 -49.06
C GLU A 240 -0.54 9.94 -49.46
N ASN A 241 0.34 9.00 -49.08
CA ASN A 241 0.23 7.57 -49.36
C ASN A 241 -0.25 6.76 -48.14
N GLY A 242 -0.55 7.42 -47.01
CA GLY A 242 -0.98 6.76 -45.78
C GLY A 242 0.15 6.23 -44.91
N ASN A 243 1.42 6.47 -45.26
CA ASN A 243 2.58 6.03 -44.49
C ASN A 243 2.74 6.86 -43.20
N LEU A 244 3.31 6.20 -42.20
CA LEU A 244 3.48 6.74 -40.84
C LEU A 244 4.96 7.03 -40.50
N GLU A 245 5.88 6.91 -41.46
CA GLU A 245 7.33 6.89 -41.22
C GLU A 245 7.88 8.21 -40.66
N ASP A 246 7.32 9.37 -41.03
CA ASP A 246 7.76 10.69 -40.56
C ASP A 246 7.05 11.17 -39.27
N ARG A 247 6.27 10.31 -38.61
CA ARG A 247 5.54 10.70 -37.40
C ARG A 247 6.36 10.49 -36.14
N THR A 248 6.23 11.42 -35.19
CA THR A 248 6.78 11.24 -33.84
C THR A 248 5.88 10.27 -33.06
N THR A 249 6.48 9.23 -32.48
CA THR A 249 5.79 8.32 -31.57
C THR A 249 5.69 8.92 -30.17
N CYS A 250 4.56 8.70 -29.51
CA CYS A 250 4.35 9.04 -28.11
C CYS A 250 3.51 7.97 -27.41
N TRP A 251 3.41 8.08 -26.09
CA TRP A 251 2.52 7.27 -25.29
C TRP A 251 1.11 7.87 -25.33
N ASP A 252 0.09 7.01 -25.40
CA ASP A 252 -1.31 7.40 -25.31
C ASP A 252 -1.65 8.16 -24.01
N ARG A 253 -0.86 7.96 -22.95
CA ARG A 253 -0.97 8.66 -21.67
C ARG A 253 0.35 8.67 -20.89
N PRO A 254 0.49 9.55 -19.89
CA PRO A 254 1.63 9.57 -18.97
C PRO A 254 1.85 8.21 -18.28
N THR A 255 2.95 7.55 -18.61
CA THR A 255 3.24 6.15 -18.25
C THR A 255 4.53 6.05 -17.45
N ILE A 256 4.49 5.29 -16.36
CA ILE A 256 5.65 4.94 -15.54
C ILE A 256 5.80 3.42 -15.44
N PHE A 257 7.04 2.96 -15.40
CA PHE A 257 7.43 1.59 -15.12
C PHE A 257 8.10 1.51 -13.74
N ALA A 258 7.69 0.56 -12.91
CA ALA A 258 8.39 0.18 -11.70
C ALA A 258 9.21 -1.08 -11.94
N VAL A 259 10.52 -1.03 -11.71
CA VAL A 259 11.45 -2.14 -11.97
C VAL A 259 12.31 -2.46 -10.73
N PRO A 260 12.86 -3.69 -10.60
CA PRO A 260 13.55 -4.09 -9.39
C PRO A 260 14.95 -3.48 -9.19
N SER A 261 15.61 -3.01 -10.25
CA SER A 261 16.97 -2.49 -10.16
C SER A 261 17.32 -1.45 -11.21
N THR A 262 18.46 -0.78 -11.01
CA THR A 262 18.97 0.25 -11.92
C THR A 262 19.34 -0.33 -13.28
N ASP A 263 19.87 -1.55 -13.31
CA ASP A 263 20.28 -2.19 -14.55
C ASP A 263 19.06 -2.56 -15.39
N ILE A 264 18.03 -3.14 -14.77
CA ILE A 264 16.74 -3.39 -15.44
C ILE A 264 16.11 -2.07 -15.92
N ALA A 265 16.23 -0.98 -15.15
CA ALA A 265 15.71 0.32 -15.56
C ALA A 265 16.35 0.82 -16.85
N ARG A 266 17.70 0.74 -16.93
CA ARG A 266 18.47 1.15 -18.10
C ARG A 266 18.18 0.26 -19.31
N GLU A 267 18.14 -1.06 -19.11
CA GLU A 267 17.86 -2.03 -20.18
C GLU A 267 16.46 -1.87 -20.75
N LEU A 268 15.43 -1.82 -19.90
CA LEU A 268 14.06 -1.64 -20.36
C LEU A 268 13.88 -0.31 -21.10
N ALA A 269 14.47 0.78 -20.59
CA ALA A 269 14.42 2.07 -21.28
C ALA A 269 15.06 2.00 -22.67
N ALA A 270 16.24 1.39 -22.79
CA ALA A 270 16.93 1.22 -24.07
C ALA A 270 16.14 0.32 -25.04
N MET A 271 15.53 -0.76 -24.56
CA MET A 271 14.71 -1.65 -25.38
C MET A 271 13.43 -0.97 -25.87
N LEU A 272 12.77 -0.18 -25.02
CA LEU A 272 11.63 0.64 -25.42
C LEU A 272 12.02 1.66 -26.50
N GLU A 273 13.14 2.37 -26.31
CA GLU A 273 13.64 3.33 -27.31
C GLU A 273 13.97 2.65 -28.64
N ALA A 274 14.65 1.50 -28.62
CA ALA A 274 14.95 0.71 -29.81
C ALA A 274 13.69 0.23 -30.54
N ALA A 275 12.59 0.00 -29.81
CA ALA A 275 11.29 -0.32 -30.37
C ALA A 275 10.50 0.91 -30.88
N GLY A 276 11.03 2.13 -30.74
CA GLY A 276 10.35 3.37 -31.13
C GLY A 276 9.33 3.86 -30.10
N LEU A 277 9.45 3.45 -28.83
CA LEU A 277 8.68 3.94 -27.70
C LEU A 277 9.59 4.80 -26.79
N PRO A 278 9.48 6.13 -26.82
CA PRO A 278 10.40 6.99 -26.07
C PRO A 278 10.33 6.72 -24.56
N ALA A 279 11.45 6.37 -23.94
CA ALA A 279 11.51 6.07 -22.50
C ALA A 279 12.83 6.56 -21.88
N ARG A 280 12.82 6.94 -20.60
CA ARG A 280 14.02 7.34 -19.86
C ARG A 280 14.10 6.64 -18.52
N ALA A 281 15.26 6.06 -18.22
CA ALA A 281 15.57 5.54 -16.90
C ALA A 281 15.85 6.72 -15.95
N VAL A 282 15.18 6.75 -14.81
CA VAL A 282 15.37 7.75 -13.76
C VAL A 282 15.86 7.04 -12.50
N THR A 283 17.09 7.35 -12.08
CA THR A 283 17.77 6.75 -10.93
C THR A 283 18.05 7.80 -9.85
N GLN A 284 18.57 7.37 -8.70
CA GLN A 284 18.96 8.29 -7.63
C GLN A 284 20.06 9.27 -8.08
N ASP A 285 20.89 8.86 -9.04
CA ASP A 285 21.98 9.67 -9.59
C ASP A 285 21.50 10.69 -10.63
N THR A 286 20.26 10.59 -11.13
CA THR A 286 19.72 11.56 -12.10
C THR A 286 19.55 12.92 -11.43
N PRO A 287 20.25 13.98 -11.88
CA PRO A 287 20.15 15.31 -11.28
C PRO A 287 18.73 15.87 -11.30
N ARG A 288 18.35 16.61 -10.26
CA ARG A 288 16.99 17.16 -10.09
C ARG A 288 16.48 17.97 -11.29
N ALA A 289 17.34 18.79 -11.91
CA ALA A 289 16.99 19.57 -13.09
C ALA A 289 16.67 18.69 -14.31
N GLU A 290 17.42 17.61 -14.50
CA GLU A 290 17.18 16.62 -15.54
C GLU A 290 15.88 15.84 -15.27
N ARG A 291 15.67 15.40 -14.02
CA ARG A 291 14.42 14.74 -13.61
C ARG A 291 13.20 15.60 -13.92
N ASN A 292 13.23 16.89 -13.58
CA ASN A 292 12.13 17.81 -13.86
C ASN A 292 11.82 17.92 -15.37
N THR A 293 12.85 17.88 -16.21
CA THR A 293 12.69 17.88 -17.67
C THR A 293 12.00 16.60 -18.16
N ILE A 294 12.45 15.44 -17.66
CA ILE A 294 11.86 14.14 -17.99
C ILE A 294 10.42 14.05 -17.50
N PHE A 295 10.15 14.53 -16.28
CA PHE A 295 8.82 14.56 -15.67
C PHE A 295 7.83 15.37 -16.53
N ALA A 296 8.23 16.57 -16.94
CA ALA A 296 7.40 17.40 -17.82
C ALA A 296 7.14 16.71 -19.18
N ALA A 297 8.13 16.02 -19.74
CA ALA A 297 7.96 15.24 -20.98
C ALA A 297 7.01 14.05 -20.79
N CYS A 298 7.05 13.39 -19.62
CA CYS A 298 6.15 12.30 -19.28
C CYS A 298 4.70 12.74 -19.11
N GLU A 299 4.45 13.88 -18.48
CA GLU A 299 3.08 14.41 -18.35
C GLU A 299 2.43 14.74 -19.70
N ARG A 300 3.25 15.00 -20.73
CA ARG A 300 2.79 15.17 -22.12
C ARG A 300 2.69 13.87 -22.92
N GLY A 301 3.05 12.73 -22.32
CA GLY A 301 3.14 11.43 -23.00
C GLY A 301 4.31 11.30 -23.98
N SER A 302 5.20 12.30 -24.07
CA SER A 302 6.32 12.27 -25.02
C SER A 302 7.41 11.28 -24.63
N VAL A 303 7.50 10.90 -23.35
CA VAL A 303 8.49 9.96 -22.79
C VAL A 303 7.84 9.17 -21.66
N ALA A 304 8.06 7.86 -21.56
CA ALA A 304 7.74 7.10 -20.35
C ALA A 304 8.91 7.11 -19.36
N ILE A 305 8.61 7.05 -18.07
CA ILE A 305 9.63 6.99 -17.02
C ILE A 305 9.83 5.54 -16.61
N VAL A 306 11.08 5.07 -16.58
CA VAL A 306 11.44 3.76 -16.02
C VAL A 306 12.21 3.99 -14.72
N GLN A 307 11.69 3.51 -13.59
CA GLN A 307 12.24 3.86 -12.28
C GLN A 307 12.12 2.73 -11.25
N ILE A 308 12.89 2.86 -10.17
CA ILE A 308 12.85 1.95 -9.01
C ILE A 308 12.02 2.60 -7.90
N ASP A 309 12.56 3.67 -7.30
CA ASP A 309 11.97 4.41 -6.17
C ASP A 309 12.13 5.94 -6.23
N VAL A 310 12.48 6.50 -7.38
CA VAL A 310 12.69 7.95 -7.53
C VAL A 310 11.35 8.69 -7.61
N VAL A 311 10.32 8.03 -8.16
CA VAL A 311 8.98 8.59 -8.33
C VAL A 311 7.98 7.99 -7.32
N SER A 312 8.42 7.03 -6.49
CA SER A 312 7.54 6.39 -5.49
C SER A 312 7.18 7.31 -4.33
N GLU A 313 8.05 8.25 -3.95
CA GLU A 313 7.84 9.18 -2.83
C GLU A 313 8.01 10.65 -3.26
N GLY A 314 6.97 11.46 -3.01
CA GLY A 314 7.10 12.91 -2.93
C GLY A 314 7.05 13.73 -4.21
N VAL A 315 6.93 13.11 -5.39
CA VAL A 315 6.78 13.86 -6.65
C VAL A 315 5.29 14.03 -6.99
N ASP A 316 4.91 15.26 -7.37
CA ASP A 316 3.56 15.58 -7.86
C ASP A 316 3.50 15.51 -9.40
N LEU A 317 3.35 14.31 -9.95
CA LEU A 317 3.17 14.07 -11.39
C LEU A 317 1.75 13.58 -11.72
N LYS A 318 1.15 14.12 -12.78
CA LYS A 318 -0.17 13.68 -13.30
C LYS A 318 -0.05 12.37 -14.10
N LEU A 319 0.46 11.32 -13.45
CA LEU A 319 0.60 9.99 -14.04
C LEU A 319 -0.76 9.33 -14.25
N ARG A 320 -0.85 8.47 -15.27
CA ARG A 320 -2.09 7.76 -15.63
C ARG A 320 -1.93 6.26 -15.79
N ARG A 321 -0.72 5.77 -16.07
CA ARG A 321 -0.43 4.32 -16.13
C ARG A 321 0.79 3.97 -15.30
N LEU A 322 0.66 2.93 -14.49
CA LEU A 322 1.76 2.23 -13.82
C LEU A 322 1.87 0.82 -14.40
N ILE A 323 3.02 0.49 -14.98
CA ILE A 323 3.38 -0.87 -15.37
C ILE A 323 4.38 -1.39 -14.33
N ASP A 324 3.95 -2.37 -13.54
CA ASP A 324 4.64 -2.82 -12.34
C ASP A 324 5.34 -4.16 -12.56
N LEU A 325 6.63 -4.08 -12.89
CA LEU A 325 7.54 -5.21 -13.01
C LEU A 325 8.23 -5.53 -11.68
N ARG A 326 8.02 -4.73 -10.62
CA ARG A 326 8.74 -4.89 -9.36
C ARG A 326 7.90 -5.70 -8.37
N PRO A 327 8.23 -6.98 -8.13
CA PRO A 327 7.54 -7.73 -7.10
C PRO A 327 7.86 -7.12 -5.73
N THR A 328 6.83 -6.96 -4.87
CA THR A 328 7.01 -6.42 -3.52
C THR A 328 6.15 -7.14 -2.50
N LEU A 329 6.72 -7.38 -1.33
CA LEU A 329 6.00 -7.87 -0.15
C LEU A 329 5.52 -6.72 0.75
N SER A 330 5.94 -5.48 0.47
CA SER A 330 5.57 -4.32 1.27
C SER A 330 4.23 -3.73 0.80
N PRO A 331 3.17 -3.76 1.62
CA PRO A 331 1.89 -3.14 1.30
C PRO A 331 2.02 -1.61 1.19
N VAL A 332 2.91 -1.02 2.01
CA VAL A 332 3.23 0.41 2.00
C VAL A 332 3.79 0.83 0.64
N LYS A 333 4.84 0.15 0.16
CA LYS A 333 5.48 0.46 -1.13
C LYS A 333 4.46 0.34 -2.27
N TRP A 334 3.67 -0.74 -2.28
CA TRP A 334 2.64 -0.93 -3.30
C TRP A 334 1.59 0.18 -3.28
N LEU A 335 1.05 0.52 -2.11
CA LEU A 335 0.01 1.54 -1.96
C LEU A 335 0.51 2.92 -2.37
N GLN A 336 1.75 3.26 -2.02
CA GLN A 336 2.40 4.50 -2.45
C GLN A 336 2.55 4.54 -3.97
N GLN A 337 3.03 3.45 -4.59
CA GLN A 337 3.24 3.38 -6.04
C GLN A 337 1.92 3.50 -6.81
N VAL A 338 0.92 2.67 -6.49
CA VAL A 338 -0.39 2.73 -7.15
C VAL A 338 -1.08 4.06 -6.85
N GLY A 339 -0.95 4.59 -5.64
CA GLY A 339 -1.48 5.90 -5.27
C GLY A 339 -0.94 7.09 -6.09
N ARG A 340 0.14 6.93 -6.86
CA ARG A 340 0.64 7.99 -7.76
C ARG A 340 -0.22 8.18 -9.00
N ILE A 341 -0.92 7.14 -9.46
CA ILE A 341 -1.77 7.22 -10.65
C ILE A 341 -3.22 7.57 -10.30
N THR A 342 -3.65 7.44 -9.04
CA THR A 342 -5.05 7.60 -8.63
C THR A 342 -5.55 9.05 -8.56
N ARG A 343 -4.77 10.02 -8.99
CA ARG A 343 -5.24 11.41 -9.01
C ARG A 343 -6.37 11.58 -10.04
N PRO A 344 -7.46 12.28 -9.72
CA PRO A 344 -8.55 12.54 -10.66
C PRO A 344 -8.06 13.13 -11.97
N GLY A 345 -8.74 12.80 -13.06
CA GLY A 345 -8.40 13.22 -14.41
C GLY A 345 -9.39 12.73 -15.45
N GLU A 346 -9.22 13.20 -16.69
CA GLU A 346 -10.10 12.86 -17.81
C GLU A 346 -10.10 11.36 -18.13
N ALA A 347 -8.94 10.71 -18.03
CA ALA A 347 -8.80 9.28 -18.25
C ALA A 347 -8.67 8.54 -16.91
N ALA A 348 -9.39 7.43 -16.79
CA ALA A 348 -9.24 6.54 -15.64
C ALA A 348 -7.80 5.97 -15.59
N PRO A 349 -7.21 5.89 -14.39
CA PRO A 349 -5.87 5.36 -14.24
C PRO A 349 -5.80 3.87 -14.55
N GLU A 350 -4.61 3.40 -14.95
CA GLU A 350 -4.33 2.01 -15.30
C GLU A 350 -3.18 1.46 -14.46
N TYR A 351 -3.45 0.37 -13.75
CA TYR A 351 -2.44 -0.43 -13.07
C TYR A 351 -2.26 -1.75 -13.82
N ILE A 352 -1.11 -1.94 -14.43
CA ILE A 352 -0.73 -3.18 -15.13
C ILE A 352 0.26 -3.92 -14.25
N CYS A 353 -0.19 -5.00 -13.64
CA CYS A 353 0.59 -5.83 -12.74
C CYS A 353 1.31 -6.92 -13.52
N CYS A 354 2.65 -6.95 -13.52
CA CYS A 354 3.42 -7.99 -14.22
C CYS A 354 3.78 -9.19 -13.33
N ASN A 355 3.40 -9.13 -12.06
CA ASN A 355 3.73 -10.08 -10.99
C ASN A 355 2.49 -10.34 -10.11
N ARG A 356 2.65 -10.86 -8.88
CA ARG A 356 1.53 -11.19 -7.98
C ARG A 356 1.11 -10.08 -7.01
N ASN A 357 1.57 -8.84 -7.20
CA ASN A 357 1.29 -7.71 -6.30
C ASN A 357 -0.22 -7.40 -6.18
N LEU A 358 -0.98 -7.49 -7.27
CA LEU A 358 -2.43 -7.23 -7.26
C LEU A 358 -3.15 -8.19 -6.29
N GLU A 359 -2.83 -9.48 -6.36
CA GLU A 359 -3.39 -10.50 -5.45
C GLU A 359 -2.98 -10.25 -4.00
N ARG A 360 -1.73 -9.84 -3.78
CA ARG A 360 -1.19 -9.61 -2.44
C ARG A 360 -1.81 -8.40 -1.77
N HIS A 361 -1.96 -7.28 -2.47
CA HIS A 361 -2.13 -5.96 -1.84
C HIS A 361 -3.46 -5.25 -2.15
N CYS A 362 -4.29 -5.77 -3.07
CA CYS A 362 -5.56 -5.11 -3.43
C CYS A 362 -6.50 -4.84 -2.26
N TYR A 363 -6.42 -5.63 -1.18
CA TYR A 363 -7.18 -5.42 0.06
C TYR A 363 -7.02 -4.02 0.66
N LEU A 364 -5.91 -3.33 0.40
CA LEU A 364 -5.64 -1.98 0.90
C LEU A 364 -6.58 -0.92 0.32
N TYR A 365 -7.23 -1.23 -0.80
CA TYR A 365 -8.27 -0.41 -1.42
C TYR A 365 -9.68 -0.72 -0.90
N ASP A 366 -9.80 -1.65 0.05
CA ASP A 366 -11.02 -1.97 0.80
C ASP A 366 -12.26 -2.13 -0.09
N GLY A 367 -12.18 -3.06 -1.04
CA GLY A 367 -13.28 -3.38 -1.96
C GLY A 367 -13.41 -2.47 -3.19
N LEU A 368 -12.64 -1.39 -3.32
CA LEU A 368 -12.71 -0.52 -4.51
C LEU A 368 -12.19 -1.19 -5.79
N ILE A 369 -11.19 -2.07 -5.68
CA ILE A 369 -10.72 -2.86 -6.83
C ILE A 369 -11.73 -4.00 -7.05
N PRO A 370 -12.34 -4.11 -8.25
CA PRO A 370 -13.34 -5.12 -8.51
C PRO A 370 -12.80 -6.55 -8.30
N PRO A 371 -13.53 -7.45 -7.63
CA PRO A 371 -13.10 -8.83 -7.45
C PRO A 371 -12.78 -9.56 -8.76
N ALA A 372 -13.48 -9.23 -9.85
CA ALA A 372 -13.21 -9.77 -11.18
C ALA A 372 -11.77 -9.53 -11.66
N ALA A 373 -11.17 -8.38 -11.32
CA ALA A 373 -9.78 -8.10 -11.68
C ALA A 373 -8.80 -8.99 -10.88
N VAL A 374 -9.11 -9.25 -9.61
CA VAL A 374 -8.32 -10.14 -8.75
C VAL A 374 -8.46 -11.59 -9.20
N ALA A 375 -9.68 -12.05 -9.50
CA ALA A 375 -9.95 -13.38 -10.04
C ALA A 375 -9.23 -13.60 -11.39
N ALA A 376 -9.24 -12.60 -12.26
CA ALA A 376 -8.50 -12.63 -13.52
C ALA A 376 -6.98 -12.74 -13.30
N SER A 377 -6.43 -12.03 -12.31
CA SER A 377 -5.01 -12.16 -11.91
C SER A 377 -4.69 -13.58 -11.44
N GLN A 378 -5.50 -14.14 -10.53
CA GLN A 378 -5.33 -15.49 -10.00
C GLN A 378 -5.37 -16.55 -11.13
N ALA A 379 -6.32 -16.40 -12.05
CA ALA A 379 -6.44 -17.27 -13.21
C ALA A 379 -5.23 -17.15 -14.16
N ALA A 380 -4.71 -15.94 -14.37
CA ALA A 380 -3.57 -15.70 -15.27
C ALA A 380 -2.28 -16.40 -14.79
N PHE A 381 -2.10 -16.55 -13.48
CA PHE A 381 -0.99 -17.31 -12.89
C PHE A 381 -1.32 -18.80 -12.63
N GLY A 382 -2.54 -19.25 -12.96
CA GLY A 382 -3.01 -20.64 -12.79
C GLY A 382 -3.36 -21.05 -11.36
N ASN A 383 -2.74 -20.45 -10.35
CA ASN A 383 -3.06 -20.66 -8.93
C ASN A 383 -2.94 -19.35 -8.14
N PRO A 384 -3.70 -19.18 -7.05
CA PRO A 384 -3.55 -18.04 -6.15
C PRO A 384 -2.16 -17.97 -5.51
N SER A 385 -1.67 -16.76 -5.23
CA SER A 385 -0.41 -16.57 -4.53
C SER A 385 -0.42 -17.22 -3.14
N ARG A 386 0.61 -18.02 -2.83
CA ARG A 386 0.89 -18.54 -1.48
C ARG A 386 1.25 -17.44 -0.48
N ARG A 387 1.65 -16.27 -0.98
CA ARG A 387 2.04 -15.09 -0.19
C ARG A 387 0.86 -14.13 0.06
N ALA A 388 -0.33 -14.38 -0.50
CA ALA A 388 -1.51 -13.53 -0.29
C ALA A 388 -2.09 -13.61 1.14
N GLY A 389 -1.76 -14.66 1.90
CA GLY A 389 -2.24 -14.89 3.27
C GLY A 389 -1.50 -14.12 4.37
N VAL A 390 -0.42 -13.40 4.03
CA VAL A 390 0.53 -12.79 5.00
C VAL A 390 -0.02 -11.49 5.64
N ARG A 391 -1.30 -11.16 5.45
CA ARG A 391 -1.93 -9.90 5.92
C ARG A 391 -2.68 -9.96 7.26
N VAL A 392 -2.62 -11.07 7.99
CA VAL A 392 -3.32 -11.21 9.28
C VAL A 392 -2.58 -10.50 10.41
N VAL A 393 -2.99 -9.27 10.75
CA VAL A 393 -2.49 -8.47 11.88
C VAL A 393 -2.43 -9.31 13.18
N GLY A 394 -1.33 -9.19 13.95
CA GLY A 394 -1.11 -9.88 15.24
C GLY A 394 -0.75 -11.37 15.20
N ALA A 395 -0.35 -11.92 14.05
CA ALA A 395 -0.27 -13.38 13.86
C ALA A 395 1.09 -13.88 13.34
N GLU A 396 2.19 -13.49 14.00
CA GLU A 396 3.58 -13.82 13.64
C GLU A 396 3.84 -15.31 13.38
N ASN A 397 3.10 -16.19 14.06
CA ASN A 397 3.27 -17.64 13.95
C ASN A 397 2.33 -18.30 12.93
N LEU A 398 1.58 -17.54 12.12
CA LEU A 398 0.74 -18.16 11.08
C LEU A 398 1.54 -18.88 10.00
N GLY A 399 2.79 -18.47 9.75
CA GLY A 399 3.67 -19.13 8.78
C GLY A 399 3.93 -20.61 9.10
N ARG A 400 3.88 -21.02 10.37
CA ARG A 400 4.03 -22.44 10.76
C ARG A 400 2.75 -23.25 10.54
N PHE A 401 1.63 -22.58 10.33
CA PHE A 401 0.35 -23.21 10.11
C PHE A 401 0.11 -23.34 8.61
N SER A 402 -0.43 -24.48 8.22
CA SER A 402 -0.84 -24.70 6.84
C SER A 402 -2.09 -23.85 6.58
N ALA A 403 -2.04 -22.96 5.61
CA ALA A 403 -3.20 -22.21 5.09
C ALA A 403 -4.09 -23.12 4.22
N ALA A 404 -5.35 -22.73 4.01
CA ALA A 404 -6.25 -23.34 3.04
C ALA A 404 -6.81 -22.27 2.11
N GLU A 405 -7.03 -22.64 0.85
CA GLU A 405 -7.75 -21.81 -0.09
C GLU A 405 -9.24 -21.78 0.26
N LEU A 406 -9.83 -20.58 0.18
CA LEU A 406 -11.24 -20.33 0.41
C LEU A 406 -11.86 -19.72 -0.86
N PRO A 407 -12.52 -20.53 -1.70
CA PRO A 407 -13.15 -20.06 -2.93
C PRO A 407 -14.42 -19.25 -2.66
N PHE A 408 -14.51 -18.05 -3.22
CA PHE A 408 -15.63 -17.12 -3.07
C PHE A 408 -16.56 -17.15 -4.30
N ALA A 409 -17.81 -16.70 -4.10
CA ALA A 409 -18.84 -16.68 -5.13
C ALA A 409 -18.56 -15.62 -6.22
N ASP A 410 -17.71 -14.64 -5.95
CA ASP A 410 -17.28 -13.60 -6.89
C ASP A 410 -16.14 -14.06 -7.83
N GLY A 411 -15.73 -15.32 -7.73
CA GLY A 411 -14.67 -15.94 -8.53
C GLY A 411 -13.27 -15.80 -7.94
N THR A 412 -13.10 -15.05 -6.85
CA THR A 412 -11.81 -14.94 -6.18
C THR A 412 -11.55 -16.13 -5.26
N VAL A 413 -10.27 -16.38 -4.98
CA VAL A 413 -9.83 -17.35 -3.98
C VAL A 413 -9.09 -16.61 -2.88
N GLY A 414 -9.63 -16.64 -1.67
CA GLY A 414 -8.94 -16.12 -0.49
C GLY A 414 -8.21 -17.19 0.28
N VAL A 415 -7.79 -16.78 1.48
CA VAL A 415 -6.98 -17.61 2.37
C VAL A 415 -7.70 -17.78 3.68
N MET A 416 -7.60 -18.96 4.26
CA MET A 416 -8.07 -19.21 5.61
C MET A 416 -7.15 -20.09 6.43
N TYR A 417 -7.17 -19.88 7.74
CA TYR A 417 -6.54 -20.74 8.71
C TYR A 417 -7.60 -21.38 9.58
N ASN A 418 -7.41 -22.67 9.88
CA ASN A 418 -8.26 -23.43 10.78
C ASN A 418 -7.34 -24.14 11.77
N LEU A 419 -7.39 -23.69 13.01
CA LEU A 419 -6.46 -24.01 14.08
C LEU A 419 -7.18 -24.73 15.20
N THR A 420 -6.55 -25.75 15.76
CA THR A 420 -7.12 -26.53 16.85
C THR A 420 -6.10 -26.73 17.96
N ALA A 421 -6.51 -26.54 19.22
CA ALA A 421 -5.75 -26.92 20.39
C ALA A 421 -6.61 -27.81 21.30
N VAL A 422 -5.95 -28.67 22.07
CA VAL A 422 -6.60 -29.53 23.05
C VAL A 422 -5.97 -29.25 24.41
N GLU A 423 -6.81 -28.98 25.39
CA GLU A 423 -6.43 -28.82 26.79
C GLU A 423 -7.38 -29.66 27.66
N GLY A 424 -6.90 -30.81 28.15
CA GLY A 424 -7.71 -31.76 28.91
C GLY A 424 -8.96 -32.22 28.13
N PHE A 425 -10.13 -31.96 28.70
CA PHE A 425 -11.44 -32.29 28.11
C PHE A 425 -11.99 -31.20 27.20
N GLN A 426 -11.21 -30.17 26.86
CA GLN A 426 -11.64 -29.12 25.95
C GLN A 426 -10.85 -29.17 24.64
N LYS A 427 -11.57 -28.96 23.53
CA LYS A 427 -10.99 -28.71 22.21
C LYS A 427 -11.36 -27.28 21.79
N LYS A 428 -10.36 -26.41 21.76
CA LYS A 428 -10.47 -25.03 21.27
C LYS A 428 -10.21 -25.01 19.77
N GLU A 429 -11.07 -24.34 19.02
CA GLU A 429 -10.89 -24.13 17.59
C GLU A 429 -10.94 -22.64 17.26
N TYR A 430 -9.99 -22.20 16.44
CA TYR A 430 -9.90 -20.84 15.92
C TYR A 430 -9.85 -20.88 14.41
N ALA A 431 -10.49 -19.93 13.78
CA ALA A 431 -10.48 -19.77 12.35
C ALA A 431 -10.27 -18.31 11.96
N ILE A 432 -9.57 -18.13 10.85
CA ILE A 432 -9.26 -16.83 10.27
C ILE A 432 -9.66 -16.92 8.81
N LEU A 433 -10.63 -16.11 8.38
CA LEU A 433 -11.10 -16.08 7.00
C LEU A 433 -10.70 -14.74 6.39
N MET A 434 -10.04 -14.77 5.24
CA MET A 434 -9.59 -13.58 4.53
C MET A 434 -10.10 -13.56 3.10
N HIS A 435 -10.89 -12.54 2.78
CA HIS A 435 -11.28 -12.23 1.42
C HIS A 435 -10.18 -11.42 0.71
N PRO A 436 -9.76 -11.72 -0.54
CA PRO A 436 -8.70 -11.00 -1.27
C PRO A 436 -8.87 -9.49 -1.32
N CYS A 437 -10.10 -9.02 -1.46
CA CYS A 437 -10.42 -7.61 -1.61
C CYS A 437 -10.76 -6.89 -0.29
N SER A 438 -10.70 -7.55 0.87
CA SER A 438 -11.06 -6.97 2.16
C SER A 438 -9.85 -6.79 3.07
N SER A 439 -9.75 -5.60 3.67
CA SER A 439 -8.70 -5.27 4.63
C SER A 439 -8.86 -5.93 5.99
N GLN A 440 -10.09 -6.37 6.34
CA GLN A 440 -10.41 -6.93 7.65
C GLN A 440 -10.56 -8.46 7.58
N PRO A 441 -9.67 -9.23 8.23
CA PRO A 441 -9.88 -10.65 8.46
C PRO A 441 -11.06 -10.90 9.42
N LEU A 442 -11.82 -11.96 9.17
CA LEU A 442 -12.81 -12.45 10.13
C LEU A 442 -12.14 -13.48 11.04
N TYR A 443 -12.07 -13.17 12.33
CA TYR A 443 -11.61 -14.11 13.36
C TYR A 443 -12.81 -14.74 14.07
N ALA A 444 -12.79 -16.06 14.17
CA ALA A 444 -13.84 -16.81 14.85
C ALA A 444 -13.25 -17.88 15.76
N ALA A 445 -13.92 -18.14 16.87
CA ALA A 445 -13.54 -19.17 17.82
C ALA A 445 -14.75 -20.02 18.23
N ARG A 446 -14.49 -21.26 18.64
CA ARG A 446 -15.44 -22.07 19.40
C ARG A 446 -14.72 -23.00 20.37
N GLU A 447 -15.44 -23.43 21.38
CA GLU A 447 -15.00 -24.40 22.36
C GLU A 447 -15.89 -25.62 22.29
N ASN A 448 -15.27 -26.81 22.27
CA ASN A 448 -15.97 -28.07 22.22
C ASN A 448 -15.53 -28.93 23.41
N GLU A 449 -16.43 -29.80 23.89
CA GLU A 449 -16.11 -30.73 24.98
C GLU A 449 -15.67 -32.08 24.42
N ARG A 450 -14.71 -32.72 25.09
CA ARG A 450 -14.18 -34.04 24.76
C ARG A 450 -14.48 -35.03 25.88
N SER A 451 -14.75 -36.27 25.50
CA SER A 451 -14.79 -37.40 26.42
C SER A 451 -13.41 -37.75 26.96
N THR A 452 -13.38 -38.62 27.97
CA THR A 452 -12.17 -39.27 28.49
C THR A 452 -11.41 -40.07 27.44
N GLU A 453 -12.10 -40.58 26.43
CA GLU A 453 -11.52 -41.29 25.28
C GLU A 453 -11.03 -40.33 24.17
N GLY A 454 -11.15 -39.02 24.39
CA GLY A 454 -10.70 -37.99 23.46
C GLY A 454 -11.64 -37.73 22.28
N GLN A 455 -12.85 -38.27 22.28
CA GLN A 455 -13.84 -37.95 21.23
C GLN A 455 -14.54 -36.63 21.55
N THR A 456 -14.82 -35.80 20.54
CA THR A 456 -15.64 -34.59 20.75
C THR A 456 -17.09 -34.99 21.00
N VAL A 457 -17.62 -34.68 22.18
CA VAL A 457 -18.96 -35.06 22.63
C VAL A 457 -19.96 -33.91 22.59
N SER A 458 -19.49 -32.67 22.70
CA SER A 458 -20.31 -31.47 22.57
C SER A 458 -19.64 -30.47 21.64
N TRP A 459 -20.41 -29.88 20.72
CA TRP A 459 -19.92 -28.89 19.76
C TRP A 459 -20.45 -27.51 20.13
N GLY A 460 -19.56 -26.59 20.47
CA GLY A 460 -19.94 -25.20 20.71
C GLY A 460 -20.28 -24.46 19.41
N ARG A 461 -20.99 -23.34 19.57
CA ARG A 461 -21.29 -22.41 18.48
C ARG A 461 -20.07 -21.52 18.18
N TRP A 462 -19.88 -21.17 16.92
CA TRP A 462 -18.88 -20.18 16.54
C TRP A 462 -19.27 -18.78 17.01
N ARG A 463 -18.29 -18.05 17.55
CA ARG A 463 -18.39 -16.63 17.93
C ARG A 463 -17.27 -15.83 17.28
N ALA A 464 -17.55 -14.58 16.92
CA ALA A 464 -16.53 -13.65 16.47
C ALA A 464 -15.62 -13.30 17.66
N VAL A 465 -14.35 -13.05 17.38
CA VAL A 465 -13.37 -12.58 18.38
C VAL A 465 -12.58 -11.41 17.79
N ASP A 466 -12.18 -10.46 18.63
CA ASP A 466 -11.50 -9.25 18.14
C ASP A 466 -10.02 -9.51 17.81
N LYS A 467 -9.40 -10.47 18.50
CA LYS A 467 -8.00 -10.83 18.31
C LYS A 467 -7.74 -12.32 18.48
N LEU A 468 -6.64 -12.77 17.90
CA LEU A 468 -6.15 -14.13 18.12
C LEU A 468 -5.58 -14.28 19.53
N PRO A 469 -5.75 -15.46 20.17
CA PRO A 469 -5.05 -15.77 21.40
C PRO A 469 -3.57 -16.05 21.10
N ASP A 470 -2.80 -16.27 22.16
CA ASP A 470 -1.52 -16.96 22.02
C ASP A 470 -1.73 -18.33 21.37
N LEU A 471 -1.08 -18.55 20.22
CA LEU A 471 -1.24 -19.75 19.42
C LEU A 471 -0.33 -20.90 19.86
N ARG A 472 0.45 -20.78 20.94
CA ARG A 472 1.23 -21.91 21.48
C ARG A 472 0.31 -23.12 21.76
N GLY A 473 0.74 -24.31 21.32
CA GLY A 473 -0.06 -25.55 21.45
C GLY A 473 -1.16 -25.76 20.39
N PHE A 474 -1.42 -24.79 19.51
CA PHE A 474 -2.31 -24.98 18.37
C PHE A 474 -1.63 -25.75 17.23
N ALA A 475 -2.43 -26.46 16.44
CA ALA A 475 -2.05 -27.13 15.20
C ALA A 475 -3.06 -26.84 14.08
N SER A 476 -2.64 -26.95 12.81
CA SER A 476 -3.56 -26.83 11.68
C SER A 476 -4.51 -28.03 11.58
N ALA A 477 -5.78 -27.77 11.31
CA ALA A 477 -6.75 -28.81 11.02
C ALA A 477 -6.35 -29.63 9.78
N SER A 478 -6.60 -30.94 9.83
CA SER A 478 -6.28 -31.87 8.74
C SER A 478 -7.18 -31.67 7.51
N ALA A 479 -6.62 -31.72 6.31
CA ALA A 479 -7.33 -31.65 5.02
C ALA A 479 -8.03 -32.98 4.65
N LYS A 480 -8.87 -33.51 5.55
CA LYS A 480 -9.65 -34.74 5.29
C LYS A 480 -10.82 -34.46 4.35
N SER A 481 -11.28 -35.49 3.64
CA SER A 481 -12.48 -35.41 2.81
C SER A 481 -13.75 -35.13 3.62
N LEU A 482 -14.70 -34.50 2.95
CA LEU A 482 -16.04 -34.25 3.49
C LEU A 482 -16.90 -35.50 3.40
N SER A 483 -17.81 -35.66 4.37
CA SER A 483 -18.91 -36.64 4.23
C SER A 483 -19.94 -36.15 3.21
N ASP A 484 -20.78 -37.03 2.69
CA ASP A 484 -21.78 -36.65 1.68
C ASP A 484 -22.79 -35.63 2.22
N LYS A 485 -23.19 -35.75 3.49
CA LYS A 485 -24.02 -34.74 4.18
C LYS A 485 -23.36 -33.35 4.19
N GLN A 486 -22.04 -33.28 4.41
CA GLN A 486 -21.30 -32.02 4.42
C GLN A 486 -21.22 -31.43 3.02
N ARG A 487 -20.93 -32.25 2.00
CA ARG A 487 -20.93 -31.81 0.59
C ARG A 487 -22.29 -31.27 0.14
N GLN A 488 -23.38 -31.99 0.46
CA GLN A 488 -24.74 -31.54 0.15
C GLN A 488 -25.13 -30.26 0.89
N TRP A 489 -24.64 -30.04 2.11
CA TRP A 489 -24.88 -28.77 2.80
C TRP A 489 -24.09 -27.63 2.17
N TRP A 490 -22.82 -27.85 1.81
CA TRP A 490 -22.00 -26.88 1.10
C TRP A 490 -22.66 -26.42 -0.20
N GLN A 491 -23.01 -27.35 -1.08
CA GLN A 491 -23.63 -27.06 -2.37
C GLN A 491 -24.94 -26.27 -2.24
N ARG A 492 -25.69 -26.46 -1.15
CA ARG A 492 -26.96 -25.75 -0.93
C ARG A 492 -26.81 -24.38 -0.28
N ALA A 493 -25.83 -24.18 0.60
CA ALA A 493 -25.78 -23.01 1.49
C ALA A 493 -24.59 -22.06 1.22
N ALA A 494 -23.50 -22.54 0.62
CA ALA A 494 -22.26 -21.77 0.44
C ALA A 494 -22.49 -20.44 -0.30
N GLN A 495 -23.25 -20.46 -1.40
CA GLN A 495 -23.50 -19.25 -2.20
C GLN A 495 -24.21 -18.14 -1.42
N SER A 496 -25.16 -18.50 -0.55
CA SER A 496 -25.86 -17.52 0.30
C SER A 496 -24.92 -16.80 1.28
N LYS A 497 -23.77 -17.42 1.58
CA LYS A 497 -22.71 -16.92 2.46
C LYS A 497 -21.55 -16.27 1.72
N GLY A 498 -21.66 -16.13 0.40
CA GLY A 498 -20.62 -15.53 -0.45
C GLY A 498 -19.50 -16.49 -0.84
N LEU A 499 -19.64 -17.80 -0.55
CA LEU A 499 -18.68 -18.84 -0.90
C LEU A 499 -19.06 -19.52 -2.22
N SER A 500 -18.09 -20.07 -2.93
CA SER A 500 -18.36 -20.82 -4.18
C SER A 500 -19.02 -22.17 -3.87
N ALA A 501 -20.27 -22.34 -4.29
CA ALA A 501 -21.03 -23.58 -4.08
C ALA A 501 -20.53 -24.76 -4.93
N THR A 502 -19.80 -24.49 -6.01
CA THR A 502 -19.28 -25.48 -6.96
C THR A 502 -17.83 -25.88 -6.68
N ALA A 503 -17.13 -25.16 -5.79
CA ALA A 503 -15.76 -25.47 -5.43
C ALA A 503 -15.63 -26.82 -4.72
N ASP A 504 -14.58 -27.57 -5.07
CA ASP A 504 -14.20 -28.76 -4.32
C ASP A 504 -13.52 -28.35 -3.01
N VAL A 505 -14.12 -28.76 -1.90
CA VAL A 505 -13.70 -28.35 -0.55
C VAL A 505 -13.46 -29.56 0.34
N ASN A 506 -12.51 -29.40 1.26
CA ASN A 506 -12.16 -30.40 2.27
C ASN A 506 -12.57 -29.90 3.67
N ARG A 507 -12.36 -30.71 4.72
CA ARG A 507 -12.76 -30.33 6.08
C ARG A 507 -12.10 -29.06 6.59
N LYS A 508 -10.92 -28.71 6.07
CA LYS A 508 -10.16 -27.56 6.52
C LYS A 508 -10.84 -26.27 6.09
N ASN A 509 -11.31 -26.17 4.85
CA ASN A 509 -11.99 -24.98 4.33
C ASN A 509 -13.52 -25.01 4.45
N PHE A 510 -14.12 -26.19 4.55
CA PHE A 510 -15.55 -26.35 4.85
C PHE A 510 -15.99 -25.60 6.11
N VAL A 511 -15.13 -25.45 7.12
CA VAL A 511 -15.46 -24.78 8.39
C VAL A 511 -15.89 -23.32 8.21
N ALA A 512 -15.56 -22.70 7.08
CA ALA A 512 -16.03 -21.36 6.75
C ALA A 512 -17.56 -21.26 6.73
N LEU A 513 -18.24 -22.29 6.23
CA LEU A 513 -19.70 -22.30 6.13
C LEU A 513 -20.42 -22.29 7.50
N PRO A 514 -20.10 -23.18 8.48
CA PRO A 514 -20.68 -23.09 9.81
C PRO A 514 -20.34 -21.78 10.52
N ILE A 515 -19.11 -21.25 10.37
CA ILE A 515 -18.75 -19.94 10.95
C ILE A 515 -19.69 -18.85 10.45
N LEU A 516 -19.80 -18.70 9.13
CA LEU A 516 -20.66 -17.69 8.51
C LEU A 516 -22.16 -17.90 8.80
N THR A 517 -22.56 -19.14 9.03
CA THR A 517 -23.93 -19.48 9.41
C THR A 517 -24.21 -19.05 10.85
N ASP A 518 -23.36 -19.44 11.79
CA ASP A 518 -23.50 -19.12 13.21
C ASP A 518 -23.44 -17.62 13.49
N LEU A 519 -22.56 -16.91 12.78
CA LEU A 519 -22.40 -15.46 12.92
C LEU A 519 -23.45 -14.65 12.13
N GLY A 520 -24.23 -15.29 11.25
CA GLY A 520 -25.19 -14.59 10.40
C GLY A 520 -24.52 -13.69 9.33
N LEU A 521 -23.25 -13.92 9.02
CA LEU A 521 -22.46 -13.08 8.11
C LEU A 521 -22.46 -13.62 6.67
N LYS A 522 -22.10 -12.75 5.73
CA LYS A 522 -21.77 -13.05 4.33
C LYS A 522 -20.43 -12.40 4.04
N LEU A 523 -19.45 -13.15 3.54
CA LEU A 523 -18.14 -12.60 3.15
C LEU A 523 -18.13 -12.26 1.66
N GLY A 524 -17.46 -11.18 1.28
CA GLY A 524 -17.27 -10.78 -0.12
C GLY A 524 -18.39 -9.93 -0.73
N VAL A 525 -19.31 -9.39 0.08
CA VAL A 525 -20.31 -8.39 -0.32
C VAL A 525 -20.37 -7.27 0.69
#